data_AF-X1BX26-F1
#
_entry.id   AF-X1BX26-F1
#
_cell.length_a   1.000
_cell.length_b   1.000
_cell.length_c   1.000
_cell.angle_alpha   90.00
_cell.angle_beta   90.00
_cell.angle_gamma   90.00
#
_symmetry.space_group_name_H-M   'P 1'
#
loop_
_entity.id
_entity.type
_entity.pdbx_description
1 polymer ?
#
loop_
_entity_poly.entity_id
_entity_poly.type
_entity_poly.pdbx_seq_one_letter_code
_entity_poly.pdbx_strand_id
1 'polypeptide(L)'
;MKEKKEVSEKGKGELALRHYIDVALEEYRTLRNESRQCSVNMFTALYIGLAIIGIILAVGLPLLIEETIIIGLLILYLFVPTLAIGVAFLVLGEAVRFKRVGDYICFIEAKLTLLFKESYGVKIENWDSWQREIEKALLLTHIPIDISNPLAWERWLRGAPKESFLNNLRDSLLCLRHLKDWAQLLACLKVQFPLTGHLGWVYGIRIGIFAIISIFSWGVAVT
;
A
#
# COMPACT_ATOMS: atom_id res chain seq x y z
N MET A 1 7.87 42.53 36.67
CA MET A 1 6.59 42.08 36.08
C MET A 1 6.73 41.48 34.66
N LYS A 2 7.71 41.92 33.84
CA LYS A 2 8.05 41.28 32.55
C LYS A 2 8.65 39.86 32.68
N GLU A 3 9.57 39.63 33.61
CA GLU A 3 10.18 38.30 33.85
C GLU A 3 9.16 37.20 34.19
N LYS A 4 8.13 37.50 34.97
CA LYS A 4 7.07 36.52 35.30
C LYS A 4 6.21 36.13 34.09
N LYS A 5 6.09 37.00 33.08
CA LYS A 5 5.37 36.71 31.82
C LYS A 5 6.23 35.84 30.89
N GLU A 6 7.52 36.14 30.75
CA GLU A 6 8.44 35.35 29.90
C GLU A 6 8.64 33.91 30.41
N VAL A 7 8.74 33.72 31.73
CA VAL A 7 8.85 32.37 32.32
C VAL A 7 7.54 31.57 32.15
N SER A 8 6.39 32.24 32.17
CA SER A 8 5.09 31.59 31.94
C SER A 8 4.83 31.22 30.47
N GLU A 9 5.36 31.99 29.51
CA GLU A 9 5.25 31.66 28.07
C GLU A 9 6.23 30.57 27.66
N LYS A 10 7.46 30.58 28.17
CA LYS A 10 8.43 29.49 27.94
C LYS A 10 7.92 28.14 28.45
N GLY A 11 7.31 28.13 29.64
CA GLY A 11 6.71 26.91 30.21
C GLY A 11 5.51 26.38 29.41
N LYS A 12 4.70 27.27 28.80
CA LYS A 12 3.60 26.87 27.91
C LYS A 12 4.10 26.30 26.58
N GLY A 13 5.16 26.89 26.01
CA GLY A 13 5.78 26.39 24.78
C GLY A 13 6.39 24.99 24.96
N GLU A 14 7.07 24.75 26.08
CA GLU A 14 7.64 23.44 26.39
C GLU A 14 6.56 22.38 26.63
N LEU A 15 5.45 22.74 27.29
CA LEU A 15 4.32 21.84 27.50
C LEU A 15 3.63 21.46 26.19
N ALA A 16 3.43 22.43 25.28
CA ALA A 16 2.86 22.19 23.97
C ALA A 16 3.77 21.29 23.09
N LEU A 17 5.07 21.50 23.17
CA LEU A 17 6.06 20.68 22.45
C LEU A 17 6.06 19.23 22.96
N ARG A 18 6.04 19.02 24.27
CA ARG A 18 5.95 17.68 24.87
C ARG A 18 4.68 16.96 24.41
N HIS A 19 3.54 17.63 24.47
CA HIS A 19 2.28 17.07 24.00
C HIS A 19 2.32 16.69 22.52
N TYR A 20 2.90 17.54 21.67
CA TYR A 20 3.06 17.24 20.25
C TYR A 20 3.95 16.01 20.00
N ILE A 21 5.07 15.90 20.71
CA ILE A 21 5.98 14.75 20.62
C ILE A 21 5.26 13.47 21.05
N ASP A 22 4.49 13.51 22.15
CA ASP A 22 3.73 12.36 22.63
C ASP A 22 2.70 11.89 21.60
N VAL A 23 1.96 12.83 20.98
CA VAL A 23 1.00 12.52 19.90
C VAL A 23 1.72 11.92 18.68
N ALA A 24 2.83 12.52 18.24
CA ALA A 24 3.58 12.04 17.09
C ALA A 24 4.19 10.64 17.33
N LEU A 25 4.66 10.36 18.56
CA LEU A 25 5.16 9.05 18.95
C LEU A 25 4.05 8.00 18.96
N GLU A 26 2.85 8.37 19.41
CA GLU A 26 1.71 7.45 19.42
C GLU A 26 1.17 7.18 18.01
N GLU A 27 1.11 8.19 17.13
CA GLU A 27 0.83 7.99 15.70
C GLU A 27 1.88 7.06 15.08
N TYR A 28 3.17 7.28 15.35
CA TYR A 28 4.25 6.44 14.84
C TYR A 28 4.11 4.98 15.27
N ARG A 29 3.81 4.72 16.56
CA ARG A 29 3.59 3.36 17.07
C ARG A 29 2.42 2.69 16.37
N THR A 30 1.32 3.42 16.20
CA THR A 30 0.12 2.92 15.51
C THR A 30 0.44 2.58 14.05
N LEU A 31 1.14 3.46 13.34
CA LEU A 31 1.58 3.25 11.96
C LEU A 31 2.55 2.08 11.80
N ARG A 32 3.45 1.88 12.75
CA ARG A 32 4.37 0.74 12.73
C ARG A 32 3.64 -0.59 12.92
N ASN A 33 2.64 -0.62 13.79
CA ASN A 33 1.78 -1.80 13.95
C ASN A 33 0.94 -2.04 12.69
N GLU A 34 0.41 -0.97 12.11
CA GLU A 34 -0.35 -0.99 10.88
C GLU A 34 0.48 -1.52 9.69
N SER A 35 1.73 -1.06 9.52
CA SER A 35 2.61 -1.56 8.45
C SER A 35 2.94 -3.04 8.64
N ARG A 36 3.16 -3.47 9.89
CA ARG A 36 3.36 -4.88 10.21
C ARG A 36 2.12 -5.70 9.87
N GLN A 37 0.94 -5.21 10.20
CA GLN A 37 -0.33 -5.87 9.90
C GLN A 37 -0.55 -6.00 8.39
N CYS A 38 -0.31 -4.95 7.61
CA CYS A 38 -0.41 -4.99 6.14
C CYS A 38 0.52 -6.06 5.55
N SER A 39 1.75 -6.14 6.05
CA SER A 39 2.73 -7.15 5.63
C SER A 39 2.23 -8.57 5.93
N VAL A 40 1.72 -8.81 7.14
CA VAL A 40 1.15 -10.11 7.53
C VAL A 40 -0.06 -10.46 6.67
N ASN A 41 -1.02 -9.54 6.51
CA ASN A 41 -2.21 -9.74 5.68
C ASN A 41 -1.87 -10.13 4.25
N MET A 42 -0.86 -9.48 3.67
CA MET A 42 -0.38 -9.79 2.33
C MET A 42 0.18 -11.21 2.23
N PHE A 43 1.00 -11.65 3.19
CA PHE A 43 1.48 -13.04 3.21
C PHE A 43 0.35 -14.03 3.41
N THR A 44 -0.60 -13.74 4.31
CA THR A 44 -1.77 -14.56 4.54
C THR A 44 -2.61 -14.71 3.27
N ALA A 45 -2.86 -13.62 2.54
CA ALA A 45 -3.57 -13.65 1.26
C ALA A 45 -2.85 -14.53 0.22
N LEU A 46 -1.52 -14.45 0.15
CA LEU A 46 -0.71 -15.30 -0.73
C LEU A 46 -0.82 -16.78 -0.36
N TYR A 47 -0.66 -17.13 0.92
CA TYR A 47 -0.71 -18.52 1.37
C TYR A 47 -2.08 -19.14 1.19
N ILE A 48 -3.14 -18.42 1.58
CA ILE A 48 -4.53 -18.88 1.39
C ILE A 48 -4.83 -19.02 -0.10
N GLY A 49 -4.44 -18.02 -0.91
CA GLY A 49 -4.61 -18.05 -2.35
C GLY A 49 -3.94 -19.25 -3.02
N LEU A 50 -2.67 -19.50 -2.67
CA LEU A 50 -1.91 -20.63 -3.20
C LEU A 50 -2.50 -21.98 -2.76
N ALA A 51 -2.93 -22.09 -1.50
CA ALA A 51 -3.55 -23.31 -0.99
C ALA A 51 -4.87 -23.62 -1.72
N ILE A 52 -5.74 -22.62 -1.91
CA ILE A 52 -7.00 -22.77 -2.63
C ILE A 52 -6.74 -23.18 -4.08
N ILE A 53 -5.83 -22.49 -4.78
CA ILE A 53 -5.47 -22.83 -6.16
C ILE A 53 -4.91 -24.25 -6.24
N GLY A 54 -4.04 -24.64 -5.30
CA GLY A 54 -3.47 -26.00 -5.25
C GLY A 54 -4.54 -27.08 -5.10
N ILE A 55 -5.51 -26.88 -4.21
CA ILE A 55 -6.66 -27.79 -4.04
C ILE A 55 -7.48 -27.87 -5.33
N ILE A 56 -7.76 -26.72 -5.96
CA ILE A 56 -8.54 -26.67 -7.20
C ILE A 56 -7.82 -27.36 -8.34
N LEU A 57 -6.50 -27.21 -8.48
CA LEU A 57 -5.71 -27.91 -9.49
C LEU A 57 -5.68 -29.42 -9.23
N ALA A 58 -5.52 -29.84 -7.96
CA ALA A 58 -5.50 -31.24 -7.58
C ALA A 58 -6.84 -31.96 -7.87
N VAL A 59 -7.97 -31.25 -7.76
CA VAL A 59 -9.29 -31.77 -8.11
C VAL A 59 -9.57 -31.62 -9.61
N GLY A 60 -9.19 -30.50 -10.22
CA GLY A 60 -9.53 -30.15 -11.59
C GLY A 60 -8.75 -30.94 -12.65
N LEU A 61 -7.47 -31.25 -12.41
CA LEU A 61 -6.64 -31.98 -13.37
C LEU A 61 -7.09 -33.43 -13.60
N PRO A 62 -7.40 -34.25 -12.56
CA PRO A 62 -7.92 -35.60 -12.77
C PRO A 62 -9.24 -35.63 -13.56
N LEU A 63 -10.12 -34.64 -13.35
CA LEU A 63 -11.41 -34.53 -14.04
C LEU A 63 -11.29 -34.31 -15.54
N LEU A 64 -10.11 -33.93 -16.07
CA LEU A 64 -9.84 -33.82 -17.50
C LEU A 64 -9.64 -35.18 -18.19
N ILE A 65 -9.34 -36.23 -17.42
CA ILE A 65 -9.05 -37.58 -17.95
C ILE A 65 -10.33 -38.44 -17.97
N GLU A 66 -11.29 -38.13 -17.11
CA GLU A 66 -12.56 -38.85 -16.96
C GLU A 66 -13.68 -38.29 -17.87
N GLU A 67 -14.83 -38.96 -17.96
CA GLU A 67 -16.00 -38.50 -18.75
C GLU A 67 -16.54 -37.11 -18.33
N THR A 68 -16.07 -36.58 -17.19
CA THR A 68 -16.41 -35.26 -16.64
C THR A 68 -15.54 -34.10 -17.14
N ILE A 69 -14.94 -34.22 -18.33
CA ILE A 69 -14.02 -33.22 -18.92
C ILE A 69 -14.59 -31.79 -18.87
N ILE A 70 -15.89 -31.61 -19.13
CA ILE A 70 -16.55 -30.30 -19.12
C ILE A 70 -16.43 -29.63 -17.74
N ILE A 71 -16.56 -30.40 -16.66
CA ILE A 71 -16.46 -29.89 -15.29
C ILE A 71 -15.01 -29.52 -14.97
N GLY A 72 -14.04 -30.36 -15.36
CA GLY A 72 -12.62 -30.07 -15.22
C GLY A 72 -12.20 -28.80 -15.96
N LEU A 73 -12.67 -28.63 -17.20
CA LEU A 73 -12.43 -27.43 -18.01
C LEU A 73 -13.06 -26.18 -17.38
N LEU A 74 -14.28 -26.25 -16.85
CA LEU A 74 -14.92 -25.12 -16.20
C LEU A 74 -14.15 -24.68 -14.94
N ILE A 75 -13.68 -25.64 -14.15
CA ILE A 75 -12.87 -25.38 -12.95
C ILE A 75 -11.55 -24.68 -13.32
N LEU A 76 -10.82 -25.21 -14.29
CA LEU A 76 -9.51 -24.68 -14.69
C LEU A 76 -9.62 -23.38 -15.49
N TYR A 77 -10.64 -23.21 -16.32
CA TYR A 77 -10.81 -22.01 -17.14
C TYR A 77 -11.37 -20.81 -16.36
N LEU A 78 -12.32 -21.06 -15.45
CA LEU A 78 -13.04 -20.01 -14.74
C LEU A 78 -12.51 -19.79 -13.32
N PHE A 79 -12.41 -20.83 -12.50
CA PHE A 79 -12.16 -20.66 -11.06
C PHE A 79 -10.70 -20.33 -10.76
N VAL A 80 -9.74 -21.05 -11.35
CA VAL A 80 -8.31 -20.80 -11.09
C VAL A 80 -7.89 -19.37 -11.46
N PRO A 81 -8.22 -18.83 -12.66
CA PRO A 81 -7.82 -17.48 -13.03
C PRO A 81 -8.55 -16.42 -12.20
N THR A 82 -9.84 -16.61 -11.92
CA THR A 82 -10.61 -15.65 -11.10
C THR A 82 -10.03 -15.54 -9.69
N LEU A 83 -9.67 -16.65 -9.07
CA LEU A 83 -9.06 -16.66 -7.74
C LEU A 83 -7.65 -16.10 -7.77
N ALA A 84 -6.85 -16.43 -8.77
CA ALA A 84 -5.50 -15.88 -8.94
C ALA A 84 -5.53 -14.34 -9.10
N ILE A 85 -6.48 -13.83 -9.88
CA ILE A 85 -6.74 -12.39 -10.01
C ILE A 85 -7.15 -11.81 -8.65
N GLY A 86 -8.13 -12.40 -7.97
CA GLY A 86 -8.59 -11.94 -6.66
C GLY A 86 -7.47 -11.86 -5.62
N VAL A 87 -6.61 -12.88 -5.55
CA VAL A 87 -5.45 -12.90 -4.65
C VAL A 87 -4.45 -11.80 -5.03
N ALA A 88 -4.17 -11.62 -6.32
CA ALA A 88 -3.30 -10.54 -6.78
C ALA A 88 -3.84 -9.16 -6.38
N PHE A 89 -5.16 -8.96 -6.44
CA PHE A 89 -5.82 -7.73 -6.00
C PHE A 89 -5.70 -7.49 -4.50
N LEU A 90 -5.90 -8.52 -3.67
CA LEU A 90 -5.74 -8.41 -2.22
C LEU A 90 -4.30 -8.04 -1.86
N VAL A 91 -3.33 -8.74 -2.44
CA VAL A 91 -1.90 -8.50 -2.22
C VAL A 91 -1.51 -7.09 -2.64
N LEU A 92 -2.02 -6.64 -3.79
CA LEU A 92 -1.78 -5.30 -4.27
C LEU A 92 -2.39 -4.25 -3.35
N GLY A 93 -3.65 -4.42 -2.92
CA GLY A 93 -4.32 -3.50 -2.00
C GLY A 93 -3.55 -3.32 -0.70
N GLU A 94 -3.06 -4.43 -0.13
CA GLU A 94 -2.22 -4.41 1.06
C GLU A 94 -0.83 -3.77 0.80
N ALA A 95 -0.23 -4.01 -0.37
CA ALA A 95 1.04 -3.37 -0.74
C ALA A 95 0.92 -1.84 -0.89
N VAL A 96 -0.21 -1.38 -1.43
CA VAL A 96 -0.54 0.06 -1.53
C VAL A 96 -0.68 0.68 -0.15
N ARG A 97 -1.45 0.02 0.72
CA ARG A 97 -1.64 0.45 2.11
C ARG A 97 -0.30 0.50 2.85
N PHE A 98 0.52 -0.54 2.70
CA PHE A 98 1.87 -0.61 3.26
C PHE A 98 2.75 0.56 2.80
N LYS A 99 2.75 0.86 1.49
CA LYS A 99 3.51 2.00 0.96
C LYS A 99 3.04 3.33 1.58
N ARG A 100 1.73 3.59 1.59
CA ARG A 100 1.17 4.84 2.14
C ARG A 100 1.54 5.06 3.61
N VAL A 101 1.53 3.98 4.38
CA VAL A 101 1.97 3.99 5.79
C VAL A 101 3.47 4.30 5.88
N GLY A 102 4.30 3.67 5.04
CA GLY A 102 5.73 3.95 4.97
C GLY A 102 6.03 5.42 4.62
N ASP A 103 5.36 5.96 3.60
CA ASP A 103 5.55 7.35 3.18
C ASP A 103 5.17 8.34 4.30
N TYR A 104 4.09 8.04 5.05
CA TYR A 104 3.67 8.87 6.18
C TYR A 104 4.62 8.77 7.38
N ILE A 105 5.23 7.60 7.62
CA ILE A 105 6.28 7.45 8.64
C ILE A 105 7.47 8.36 8.29
N CYS A 106 7.95 8.32 7.05
CA CYS A 106 9.05 9.20 6.61
C CYS A 106 8.69 10.69 6.75
N PHE A 107 7.44 11.05 6.51
CA PHE A 107 6.94 12.40 6.72
C PHE A 107 6.97 12.83 8.20
N ILE A 108 6.52 11.97 9.13
CA ILE A 108 6.63 12.25 10.58
C ILE A 108 8.09 12.39 10.98
N GLU A 109 8.97 11.49 10.54
CA GLU A 109 10.40 11.51 10.89
C GLU A 109 11.08 12.80 10.42
N ALA A 110 10.77 13.26 9.20
CA ALA A 110 11.26 14.53 8.69
C ALA A 110 10.75 15.73 9.51
N LYS A 111 9.45 15.75 9.87
CA LYS A 111 8.87 16.82 10.70
C LYS A 111 9.41 16.83 12.13
N LEU A 112 9.57 15.67 12.77
CA LEU A 112 10.19 15.57 14.09
C LEU A 112 11.64 16.07 14.06
N THR A 113 12.41 15.73 13.02
CA THR A 113 13.78 16.22 12.85
C THR A 113 13.84 17.75 12.77
N LEU A 114 12.88 18.37 12.09
CA LEU A 114 12.76 19.82 12.01
C LEU A 114 12.39 20.44 13.37
N LEU A 115 11.41 19.87 14.09
CA LEU A 115 11.04 20.34 15.43
C LEU A 115 12.19 20.24 16.42
N PHE A 116 12.99 19.17 16.35
CA PHE A 116 14.21 19.06 17.15
C PHE A 116 15.20 20.19 16.82
N LYS A 117 15.44 20.50 15.54
CA LYS A 117 16.32 21.62 15.16
C LYS A 117 15.82 22.96 15.69
N GLU A 118 14.51 23.18 15.67
CA GLU A 118 13.88 24.40 16.22
C GLU A 118 14.08 24.50 17.75
N SER A 119 13.99 23.38 18.47
CA SER A 119 14.27 23.34 19.91
C SER A 119 15.72 23.69 20.26
N TYR A 120 16.67 23.50 19.34
CA TYR A 120 18.08 23.91 19.48
C TYR A 120 18.36 25.34 18.98
N GLY A 121 17.32 26.14 18.69
CA GLY A 121 17.45 27.56 18.36
C GLY A 121 17.54 27.88 16.88
N VAL A 122 17.37 26.89 15.98
CA VAL A 122 17.25 27.12 14.54
C VAL A 122 15.81 27.51 14.21
N LYS A 123 15.52 28.81 14.08
CA LYS A 123 14.18 29.26 13.69
C LYS A 123 13.85 28.77 12.28
N ILE A 124 12.75 28.03 12.15
CA ILE A 124 12.23 27.60 10.86
C ILE A 124 11.31 28.70 10.35
N GLU A 125 11.87 29.61 9.57
CA GLU A 125 11.07 30.55 8.79
C GLU A 125 10.46 29.76 7.62
N ASN A 126 9.12 29.64 7.60
CA ASN A 126 8.32 29.04 6.53
C ASN A 126 8.14 27.49 6.56
N TRP A 127 7.41 27.00 7.56
CA TRP A 127 6.94 25.61 7.67
C TRP A 127 6.27 25.06 6.40
N ASP A 128 5.43 25.87 5.73
CA ASP A 128 4.73 25.47 4.51
C ASP A 128 5.68 25.19 3.34
N SER A 129 6.78 25.93 3.24
CA SER A 129 7.79 25.73 2.20
C SER A 129 8.51 24.40 2.39
N TRP A 130 8.93 24.13 3.62
CA TRP A 130 9.59 22.87 3.98
C TRP A 130 8.69 21.66 3.80
N GLN A 131 7.42 21.77 4.19
CA GLN A 131 6.45 20.71 3.95
C GLN A 131 6.33 20.39 2.46
N ARG A 132 6.25 21.39 1.59
CA ARG A 132 6.21 21.16 0.13
C ARG A 132 7.48 20.53 -0.41
N GLU A 133 8.65 20.88 0.13
CA GLU A 133 9.92 20.27 -0.27
C GLU A 133 10.00 18.79 0.13
N ILE A 134 9.59 18.46 1.36
CA ILE A 134 9.52 17.08 1.85
C ILE A 134 8.51 16.28 1.01
N GLU A 135 7.33 16.82 0.79
CA GLU A 135 6.32 16.18 -0.06
C GLU A 135 6.81 15.96 -1.49
N LYS A 136 7.51 16.94 -2.07
CA LYS A 136 8.12 16.81 -3.40
C LYS A 136 9.21 15.75 -3.43
N ALA A 137 10.05 15.68 -2.39
CA ALA A 137 11.09 14.66 -2.26
C ALA A 137 10.51 13.25 -2.10
N LEU A 138 9.39 13.13 -1.38
CA LEU A 138 8.65 11.88 -1.17
C LEU A 138 7.66 11.56 -2.31
N LEU A 139 7.58 12.41 -3.34
CA LEU A 139 6.62 12.29 -4.45
C LEU A 139 5.16 12.21 -3.97
N LEU A 140 4.84 12.89 -2.87
CA LEU A 140 3.53 12.94 -2.27
C LEU A 140 2.66 13.99 -2.94
N THR A 141 1.35 13.72 -2.97
CA THR A 141 0.37 14.75 -3.35
C THR A 141 0.16 15.63 -2.13
N HIS A 142 0.25 16.96 -2.28
CA HIS A 142 0.05 17.87 -1.16
C HIS A 142 -1.35 17.65 -0.56
N ILE A 143 -1.36 17.22 0.70
CA ILE A 143 -2.58 17.14 1.51
C ILE A 143 -2.28 18.00 2.74
N PRO A 144 -3.15 18.96 3.08
CA PRO A 144 -2.99 19.77 4.28
C PRO A 144 -3.23 18.88 5.51
N ILE A 145 -2.20 18.15 5.91
CA ILE A 145 -2.22 17.29 7.09
C ILE A 145 -1.68 18.08 8.27
N ASP A 146 -2.57 18.35 9.21
CA ASP A 146 -2.22 18.88 10.52
C ASP A 146 -2.01 17.71 11.49
N ILE A 147 -0.75 17.48 11.89
CA ILE A 147 -0.35 16.42 12.83
C ILE A 147 -0.79 16.71 14.26
N SER A 148 -1.10 17.98 14.58
CA SER A 148 -1.67 18.31 15.88
C SER A 148 -3.11 17.78 16.03
N ASN A 149 -3.76 17.44 14.90
CA ASN A 149 -5.03 16.74 14.94
C ASN A 149 -4.82 15.23 15.12
N PRO A 150 -5.49 14.60 16.09
CA PRO A 150 -5.46 13.14 16.22
C PRO A 150 -6.06 12.48 14.96
N LEU A 151 -5.51 11.31 14.60
CA LEU A 151 -5.95 10.49 13.45
C LEU A 151 -5.70 11.16 12.09
N ALA A 152 -4.71 12.05 12.01
CA ALA A 152 -4.27 12.66 10.77
C ALA A 152 -3.82 11.60 9.74
N TRP A 153 -3.17 10.55 10.23
CA TRP A 153 -2.76 9.39 9.42
C TRP A 153 -3.94 8.57 8.86
N GLU A 154 -5.07 8.51 9.58
CA GLU A 154 -6.26 7.80 9.11
C GLU A 154 -6.91 8.55 7.95
N ARG A 155 -6.97 9.89 8.04
CA ARG A 155 -7.42 10.74 6.92
C ARG A 155 -6.51 10.61 5.71
N TRP A 156 -5.20 10.51 5.93
CA TRP A 156 -4.22 10.23 4.89
C TRP A 156 -4.47 8.89 4.19
N LEU A 157 -4.73 7.82 4.95
CA LEU A 157 -5.11 6.52 4.40
C LEU A 157 -6.43 6.55 3.63
N ARG A 158 -7.43 7.27 4.16
CA ARG A 158 -8.75 7.45 3.53
C ARG A 158 -8.70 8.35 2.28
N GLY A 159 -7.60 9.06 2.03
CA GLY A 159 -7.35 9.76 0.77
C GLY A 159 -7.47 8.78 -0.39
N ALA A 160 -8.64 8.76 -1.03
CA ALA A 160 -9.03 7.72 -1.97
C ALA A 160 -8.02 7.59 -3.12
N PRO A 161 -7.85 6.39 -3.71
CA PRO A 161 -7.20 6.31 -5.01
C PRO A 161 -7.92 7.24 -5.99
N LYS A 162 -7.17 8.04 -6.76
CA LYS A 162 -7.74 8.94 -7.80
C LYS A 162 -8.74 8.14 -8.65
N GLU A 163 -9.89 8.72 -9.00
CA GLU A 163 -10.92 8.07 -9.85
C GLU A 163 -10.34 7.47 -11.14
N SER A 164 -9.28 8.08 -11.67
CA SER A 164 -8.51 7.55 -12.81
C SER A 164 -7.93 6.15 -12.58
N PHE A 165 -7.57 5.80 -11.34
CA PHE A 165 -7.15 4.46 -10.96
C PHE A 165 -8.27 3.45 -11.14
N LEU A 166 -9.47 3.74 -10.61
CA LEU A 166 -10.60 2.82 -10.64
C LEU A 166 -11.05 2.56 -12.07
N ASN A 167 -11.02 3.58 -12.93
CA ASN A 167 -11.32 3.46 -14.35
C ASN A 167 -10.25 2.63 -15.09
N ASN A 168 -8.96 2.95 -14.92
CA ASN A 168 -7.87 2.19 -15.53
C ASN A 168 -7.84 0.72 -15.07
N LEU A 169 -8.17 0.49 -13.79
CA LEU A 169 -8.24 -0.83 -13.20
C LEU A 169 -9.40 -1.63 -13.79
N ARG A 170 -10.58 -1.02 -13.91
CA ARG A 170 -11.77 -1.61 -14.54
C ARG A 170 -11.48 -2.00 -15.99
N ASP A 171 -10.86 -1.10 -16.75
CA ASP A 171 -10.54 -1.33 -18.15
C ASP A 171 -9.48 -2.43 -18.32
N SER A 172 -8.49 -2.47 -17.41
CA SER A 172 -7.47 -3.53 -17.41
C SER A 172 -8.07 -4.90 -17.02
N LEU A 173 -8.98 -4.92 -16.04
CA LEU A 173 -9.66 -6.13 -15.55
C LEU A 173 -10.52 -6.80 -16.63
N LEU A 174 -11.20 -6.00 -17.46
CA LEU A 174 -12.04 -6.50 -18.56
C LEU A 174 -11.23 -7.16 -19.68
N CYS A 175 -9.93 -6.87 -19.76
CA CYS A 175 -9.05 -7.32 -20.84
C CYS A 175 -8.09 -8.43 -20.44
N LEU A 176 -8.13 -9.01 -19.24
CA LEU A 176 -7.07 -9.87 -18.67
C LEU A 176 -6.76 -11.20 -19.38
N ARG A 177 -7.15 -11.41 -20.64
CA ARG A 177 -7.08 -12.68 -21.38
C ARG A 177 -5.69 -13.05 -21.87
N HIS A 178 -4.78 -12.09 -22.08
CA HIS A 178 -3.43 -12.33 -22.57
C HIS A 178 -2.33 -11.83 -21.63
N LEU A 179 -1.12 -12.36 -21.81
CA LEU A 179 0.09 -11.97 -21.06
C LEU A 179 0.41 -10.47 -21.20
N LYS A 180 0.02 -9.85 -22.34
CA LYS A 180 0.13 -8.41 -22.57
C LYS A 180 -0.78 -7.59 -21.65
N ASP A 181 -1.97 -8.09 -21.34
CA ASP A 181 -2.94 -7.38 -20.50
C ASP A 181 -2.51 -7.40 -19.04
N TRP A 182 -1.89 -8.50 -18.59
CA TRP A 182 -1.21 -8.58 -17.30
C TRP A 182 0.00 -7.65 -17.21
N ALA A 183 0.79 -7.53 -18.27
CA ALA A 183 1.90 -6.59 -18.33
C ALA A 183 1.40 -5.13 -18.27
N GLN A 184 0.27 -4.83 -18.90
CA GLN A 184 -0.37 -3.52 -18.89
C GLN A 184 -0.99 -3.18 -17.53
N LEU A 185 -1.62 -4.15 -16.87
CA LEU A 185 -2.05 -4.04 -15.48
C LEU A 185 -0.84 -3.73 -14.58
N LEU A 186 0.23 -4.52 -14.66
CA LEU A 186 1.47 -4.27 -13.91
C LEU A 186 2.08 -2.90 -14.21
N ALA A 187 2.01 -2.43 -15.46
CA ALA A 187 2.47 -1.09 -15.84
C ALA A 187 1.60 0.01 -15.21
N CYS A 188 0.27 -0.09 -15.27
CA CYS A 188 -0.64 0.83 -14.57
C CYS A 188 -0.35 0.86 -13.07
N LEU A 189 -0.13 -0.31 -12.47
CA LEU A 189 0.19 -0.43 -11.06
C LEU A 189 1.53 0.23 -10.70
N LYS A 190 2.55 0.08 -11.54
CA LYS A 190 3.84 0.77 -11.36
C LYS A 190 3.73 2.29 -11.46
N VAL A 191 2.85 2.80 -12.34
CA VAL A 191 2.63 4.24 -12.50
C VAL A 191 1.89 4.81 -11.29
N GLN A 192 0.85 4.13 -10.82
CA GLN A 192 0.04 4.62 -9.70
C GLN A 192 0.76 4.45 -8.35
N PHE A 193 1.51 3.36 -8.22
CA PHE A 193 2.27 3.02 -7.03
C PHE A 193 3.70 2.77 -7.48
N PRO A 194 4.55 3.82 -7.52
CA PRO A 194 5.96 3.64 -7.73
C PRO A 194 6.51 2.90 -6.51
N LEU A 195 6.37 1.58 -6.53
CA LEU A 195 7.04 0.64 -5.64
C LEU A 195 8.47 0.59 -6.18
N THR A 196 9.31 1.46 -5.66
CA THR A 196 10.72 1.55 -6.05
C THR A 196 11.57 0.63 -5.18
N GLY A 197 12.77 0.32 -5.66
CA GLY A 197 13.75 -0.48 -4.94
C GLY A 197 13.38 -1.96 -4.79
N HIS A 198 13.96 -2.60 -3.77
CA HIS A 198 13.85 -4.04 -3.52
C HIS A 198 12.41 -4.50 -3.31
N LEU A 199 11.58 -3.68 -2.66
CA LEU A 199 10.18 -3.99 -2.38
C LEU A 199 9.36 -4.15 -3.67
N GLY A 200 9.51 -3.23 -4.62
CA GLY A 200 8.80 -3.29 -5.90
C GLY A 200 9.20 -4.49 -6.75
N TRP A 201 10.46 -4.91 -6.69
CA TRP A 201 10.91 -6.11 -7.39
C TRP A 201 10.27 -7.38 -6.80
N VAL A 202 10.28 -7.51 -5.47
CA VAL A 202 9.64 -8.63 -4.77
C VAL A 202 8.15 -8.72 -5.09
N TYR A 203 7.45 -7.58 -5.16
CA TYR A 203 6.03 -7.57 -5.52
C TYR A 203 5.76 -7.89 -6.99
N GLY A 204 6.62 -7.42 -7.89
CA GLY A 204 6.54 -7.79 -9.30
C GLY A 204 6.62 -9.29 -9.51
N ILE A 205 7.53 -9.97 -8.79
CA ILE A 205 7.66 -11.44 -8.83
C ILE A 205 6.41 -12.11 -8.29
N ARG A 206 5.91 -11.67 -7.14
CA ARG A 206 4.73 -12.29 -6.49
C ARG A 206 3.51 -12.21 -7.40
N ILE A 207 3.21 -11.04 -7.97
CA ILE A 207 2.09 -10.88 -8.91
C ILE A 207 2.34 -11.67 -10.20
N GLY A 208 3.60 -11.69 -10.67
CA GLY A 208 4.00 -12.48 -11.84
C GLY A 208 3.71 -13.97 -11.71
N ILE A 209 3.87 -14.55 -10.52
CA ILE A 209 3.54 -15.97 -10.28
C ILE A 209 2.05 -16.23 -10.52
N PHE A 210 1.14 -15.38 -10.02
CA PHE A 210 -0.30 -15.55 -10.25
C PHE A 210 -0.69 -15.34 -11.70
N ALA A 211 -0.02 -14.43 -12.41
CA ALA A 211 -0.20 -14.26 -13.85
C ALA A 211 0.20 -15.54 -14.61
N ILE A 212 1.35 -16.14 -14.27
CA ILE A 212 1.81 -17.40 -14.88
C ILE A 212 0.81 -18.53 -14.61
N ILE A 213 0.34 -18.67 -13.37
CA ILE A 213 -0.67 -19.67 -12.98
C ILE A 213 -1.96 -19.47 -13.79
N SER A 214 -2.44 -18.24 -13.92
CA SER A 214 -3.66 -17.93 -14.68
C SER A 214 -3.51 -18.30 -16.15
N ILE A 215 -2.38 -17.94 -16.76
CA ILE A 215 -2.10 -18.19 -18.17
C ILE A 215 -1.91 -19.68 -18.44
N PHE A 216 -1.20 -20.39 -17.55
CA PHE A 216 -1.05 -21.84 -17.62
C PHE A 216 -2.42 -22.53 -17.57
N SER A 217 -3.28 -22.10 -16.64
CA SER A 217 -4.63 -22.66 -16.50
C SER A 217 -5.49 -22.47 -17.74
N TRP A 218 -5.42 -21.30 -18.37
CA TRP A 218 -6.09 -21.08 -19.66
C TRP A 218 -5.47 -21.86 -20.81
N GLY A 219 -4.15 -22.01 -20.85
CA GLY A 219 -3.46 -22.81 -21.86
C GLY A 219 -3.94 -24.26 -21.83
N VAL A 220 -3.98 -24.87 -20.64
CA VAL A 220 -4.48 -26.24 -20.44
C VAL A 220 -5.95 -26.39 -20.82
N ALA A 221 -6.77 -25.37 -20.57
CA ALA A 221 -8.20 -25.43 -20.87
C ALA A 221 -8.55 -25.23 -22.36
N VAL A 222 -7.60 -24.74 -23.18
CA VAL A 222 -7.81 -24.49 -24.62
C VAL A 222 -7.26 -25.62 -25.48
N THR A 223 -6.32 -26.42 -24.96
CA THR A 223 -5.76 -27.62 -25.60
C THR A 223 -6.62 -28.85 -25.38
#